data_AF-A0A2V6XNX5-F1
#
_entry.id   AF-A0A2V6XNX5-F1
#
_cell.length_a   1.000
_cell.length_b   1.000
_cell.length_c   1.000
_cell.angle_alpha   90.00
_cell.angle_beta   90.00
_cell.angle_gamma   90.00
#
_symmetry.space_group_name_H-M   'P 1'
#
loop_
_entity.id
_entity.type
_entity.pdbx_description
1 polymer ?
#
loop_
_entity_poly.entity_id
_entity_poly.type
_entity_poly.pdbx_seq_one_letter_code
_entity_poly.pdbx_strand_id
1 'polypeptide(L)'
;MNRRQLITLLGGAAAVWPHDALVVGTGALLTNQRKRIIALAAQHAMPAIYPYREFAVDGGLISYGNNVPDSFRQGGIYVGRILKGDKPADLPVV
;
A
#
# COMPACT_ATOMS: atom_id res chain seq x y z
N MET A 1 -8.66 14.93 36.52
CA MET A 1 -8.58 13.47 36.33
C MET A 1 -7.78 13.23 35.05
N ASN A 2 -6.54 12.74 35.18
CA ASN A 2 -5.48 12.91 34.15
C ASN A 2 -5.34 11.69 33.23
N ARG A 3 -5.01 11.97 31.95
CA ARG A 3 -4.84 11.01 30.82
C ARG A 3 -3.97 9.76 31.07
N ARG A 4 -3.18 9.74 32.15
CA ARG A 4 -2.31 8.62 32.53
C ARG A 4 -3.04 7.46 33.23
N GLN A 5 -4.28 7.66 33.68
CA GLN A 5 -5.07 6.59 34.32
C GLN A 5 -5.93 5.76 33.34
N LEU A 6 -6.03 6.18 32.07
CA LEU A 6 -6.83 5.49 31.05
C LEU A 6 -6.14 4.23 30.48
N ILE A 7 -4.81 4.10 30.64
CA ILE A 7 -4.04 2.98 30.08
C ILE A 7 -3.96 1.80 31.07
N THR A 8 -4.07 2.05 32.37
CA THR A 8 -3.87 1.01 33.40
C THR A 8 -5.13 0.22 33.75
N LEU A 9 -6.33 0.70 33.39
CA LEU A 9 -7.58 -0.05 33.62
C LEU A 9 -7.88 -1.11 32.54
N LEU A 10 -7.06 -1.17 31.48
CA LEU A 10 -7.12 -2.18 30.41
C LEU A 10 -6.05 -3.28 30.59
N GLY A 11 -5.50 -3.43 31.80
CA GLY A 11 -4.55 -4.49 32.16
C GLY A 11 -5.21 -5.84 32.50
N GLY A 12 -6.30 -6.20 31.81
CA GLY A 12 -7.11 -7.39 32.13
C GLY A 12 -7.51 -8.24 30.92
N ALA A 13 -6.96 -7.95 29.75
CA ALA A 13 -6.95 -8.86 28.61
C ALA A 13 -5.87 -8.34 27.65
N ALA A 14 -4.76 -9.06 27.54
CA ALA A 14 -3.99 -9.07 26.30
C ALA A 14 -4.85 -9.76 25.22
N ALA A 15 -6.02 -9.19 24.94
CA ALA A 15 -6.82 -9.48 23.78
C ALA A 15 -5.93 -9.07 22.60
N VAL A 16 -5.30 -10.09 22.01
CA VAL A 16 -4.98 -10.12 20.59
C VAL A 16 -6.07 -9.30 19.91
N TRP A 17 -5.72 -8.13 19.37
CA TRP A 17 -6.66 -7.41 18.52
C TRP A 17 -7.02 -8.43 17.45
N PRO A 18 -8.28 -8.90 17.36
CA PRO A 18 -8.66 -9.72 16.23
C PRO A 18 -8.36 -8.86 15.01
N HIS A 19 -7.36 -9.25 14.23
CA HIS A 19 -7.08 -8.55 12.99
C HIS A 19 -8.13 -9.00 11.99
N ASP A 20 -9.30 -8.35 12.05
CA ASP A 20 -10.46 -8.68 11.21
C ASP A 20 -10.23 -8.32 9.73
N ALA A 21 -9.10 -7.65 9.42
CA ALA A 21 -8.69 -7.30 8.06
C ALA A 21 -7.18 -7.05 7.94
N LEU A 22 -6.66 -7.15 6.72
CA LEU A 22 -5.28 -6.85 6.33
C LEU A 22 -5.22 -5.63 5.41
N VAL A 23 -4.32 -4.69 5.71
CA VAL A 23 -3.93 -3.60 4.80
C VAL A 23 -2.51 -3.86 4.32
N VAL A 24 -2.31 -4.01 3.02
CA VAL A 24 -0.99 -4.28 2.44
C VAL A 24 -0.32 -2.97 2.03
N GLY A 25 0.91 -2.75 2.50
CA GLY A 25 1.72 -1.58 2.15
C GLY A 25 2.44 -1.68 0.80
N THR A 26 3.08 -0.58 0.37
CA THR A 26 3.71 -0.41 -0.96
C THR A 26 5.14 -0.92 -1.06
N GLY A 27 5.70 -1.55 -0.02
CA GLY A 27 7.08 -2.01 0.00
C GLY A 27 7.40 -3.00 -1.13
N ALA A 28 8.63 -2.94 -1.65
CA ALA A 28 9.07 -3.79 -2.76
C ALA A 28 8.92 -5.30 -2.45
N LEU A 29 9.23 -5.71 -1.21
CA LEU A 29 9.04 -7.09 -0.76
C LEU A 29 7.58 -7.54 -0.90
N LEU A 30 6.64 -6.72 -0.43
CA LEU A 30 5.21 -7.05 -0.46
C LEU A 30 4.68 -7.09 -1.90
N THR A 31 5.15 -6.17 -2.74
CA THR A 31 4.80 -6.13 -4.16
C THR A 31 5.30 -7.36 -4.91
N ASN A 32 6.56 -7.75 -4.68
CA ASN A 32 7.16 -8.92 -5.31
C ASN A 32 6.55 -10.24 -4.82
N GLN A 33 6.03 -10.26 -3.58
CA GLN A 33 5.37 -11.41 -2.99
C GLN A 33 3.84 -11.37 -3.11
N ARG A 34 3.27 -10.52 -3.98
CA ARG A 34 1.82 -10.29 -4.03
C ARG A 34 0.98 -11.54 -4.12
N LYS A 35 1.35 -12.48 -5.00
CA LYS A 35 0.61 -13.75 -5.19
C LYS A 35 0.59 -14.59 -3.92
N ARG A 36 1.71 -14.62 -3.19
CA ARG A 36 1.82 -15.34 -1.91
C ARG A 36 0.96 -14.67 -0.82
N ILE A 37 0.97 -13.35 -0.76
CA ILE A 37 0.16 -12.59 0.21
C ILE A 37 -1.34 -12.77 -0.07
N ILE A 38 -1.74 -12.70 -1.34
CA ILE A 38 -3.13 -12.96 -1.78
C ILE A 38 -3.55 -14.38 -1.38
N ALA A 39 -2.72 -15.38 -1.67
CA ALA A 39 -3.02 -16.76 -1.32
C ALA A 39 -3.17 -16.96 0.21
N LEU A 40 -2.29 -16.36 1.01
CA LEU A 40 -2.38 -16.45 2.47
C LEU A 40 -3.62 -15.74 3.02
N ALA A 41 -3.96 -14.56 2.52
CA ALA A 41 -5.17 -13.85 2.92
C ALA A 41 -6.43 -14.69 2.62
N ALA A 42 -6.50 -15.30 1.43
CA ALA A 42 -7.59 -16.19 1.06
C ALA A 42 -7.65 -17.46 1.94
N GLN A 43 -6.50 -18.10 2.20
CA GLN A 43 -6.43 -19.30 3.05
C GLN A 43 -6.92 -19.05 4.49
N HIS A 44 -6.66 -17.87 5.03
CA HIS A 44 -7.10 -17.48 6.36
C HIS A 44 -8.46 -16.79 6.40
N ALA A 45 -9.20 -16.75 5.27
CA ALA A 45 -10.45 -16.02 5.11
C ALA A 45 -10.35 -14.57 5.63
N MET A 46 -9.18 -13.95 5.45
CA MET A 46 -8.85 -12.62 5.97
C MET A 46 -9.14 -11.57 4.89
N PRO A 47 -10.14 -10.69 5.10
CA PRO A 47 -10.41 -9.59 4.17
C PRO A 47 -9.16 -8.71 4.02
N ALA A 48 -8.80 -8.34 2.79
CA ALA A 48 -7.59 -7.58 2.53
C ALA A 48 -7.78 -6.49 1.48
N ILE A 49 -7.15 -5.33 1.71
CA ILE A 49 -7.03 -4.25 0.72
C ILE A 49 -5.57 -4.07 0.31
N TYR A 50 -5.37 -3.86 -0.99
CA TYR A 50 -4.04 -3.82 -1.63
C TYR A 50 -3.74 -2.47 -2.28
N PRO A 51 -2.44 -2.10 -2.39
CA PRO A 51 -2.06 -0.76 -2.82
C PRO A 51 -2.05 -0.57 -4.35
N TYR A 52 -1.99 -1.65 -5.13
CA TYR A 52 -1.92 -1.58 -6.59
C TYR A 52 -2.95 -2.49 -7.24
N ARG A 53 -3.44 -2.09 -8.43
CA ARG A 53 -4.47 -2.80 -9.19
C ARG A 53 -4.08 -4.24 -9.53
N GLU A 54 -2.79 -4.49 -9.72
CA GLU A 54 -2.22 -5.79 -10.06
C GLU A 54 -2.55 -6.85 -8.99
N PHE A 55 -2.73 -6.45 -7.73
CA PHE A 55 -3.16 -7.38 -6.69
C PHE A 55 -4.60 -7.86 -6.91
N ALA A 56 -5.53 -6.95 -7.26
CA ALA A 56 -6.91 -7.33 -7.57
C ALA A 56 -6.99 -8.18 -8.85
N VAL A 57 -6.17 -7.86 -9.86
CA VAL A 57 -6.04 -8.69 -11.08
C VAL A 57 -5.51 -10.09 -10.76
N ASP A 58 -4.55 -10.21 -9.84
CA ASP A 58 -4.01 -11.50 -9.37
C ASP A 58 -4.96 -12.25 -8.40
N GLY A 59 -6.18 -11.76 -8.14
CA GLY A 59 -7.21 -12.42 -7.34
C GLY A 59 -7.35 -11.91 -5.90
N GLY A 60 -6.70 -10.81 -5.55
CA GLY A 60 -6.92 -10.11 -4.29
C GLY A 60 -8.32 -9.46 -4.22
N LEU A 61 -8.88 -9.35 -3.00
CA LEU A 61 -10.24 -8.87 -2.77
C LEU A 61 -10.53 -7.49 -3.36
N ILE A 62 -9.81 -6.45 -2.92
CA ILE A 62 -9.96 -5.07 -3.44
C ILE A 62 -8.62 -4.34 -3.45
N SER A 63 -8.47 -3.37 -4.35
CA SER A 63 -7.30 -2.49 -4.39
C SER A 63 -7.71 -1.05 -4.56
N TYR A 64 -6.95 -0.14 -3.96
CA TYR A 64 -7.11 1.30 -4.14
C TYR A 64 -5.75 1.99 -4.08
N GLY A 65 -5.33 2.59 -5.18
CA GLY A 65 -4.05 3.28 -5.30
C GLY A 65 -3.80 3.84 -6.70
N ASN A 66 -2.57 4.30 -6.93
CA ASN A 66 -2.17 4.93 -8.19
C ASN A 66 -2.05 3.91 -9.34
N ASN A 67 -2.13 4.42 -10.57
CA ASN A 67 -1.85 3.64 -11.78
C ASN A 67 -0.35 3.68 -12.08
N VAL A 68 0.37 2.61 -11.74
CA VAL A 68 1.83 2.52 -11.86
C VAL A 68 2.30 2.70 -13.33
N PRO A 69 1.70 2.03 -14.34
CA PRO A 69 1.99 2.32 -15.74
C PRO A 69 1.83 3.79 -16.14
N ASP A 70 0.81 4.48 -15.62
CA ASP A 70 0.61 5.90 -15.91
C ASP A 70 1.69 6.79 -15.29
N SER A 71 2.12 6.48 -14.07
CA SER A 71 3.26 7.15 -13.43
C SER A 71 4.55 7.00 -14.26
N PHE A 72 4.81 5.82 -14.82
CA PHE A 72 5.96 5.60 -15.72
C PHE A 72 5.81 6.38 -17.04
N ARG A 73 4.60 6.48 -17.59
CA ARG A 73 4.33 7.30 -18.78
C ARG A 73 4.64 8.78 -18.52
N GLN A 74 4.25 9.31 -17.37
CA GLN A 74 4.61 10.67 -16.96
C GLN A 74 6.12 10.85 -16.80
N GLY A 75 6.80 9.89 -16.16
CA GLY A 75 8.26 9.87 -16.08
C GLY A 75 8.93 9.89 -17.46
N GLY A 76 8.43 9.13 -18.43
CA GLY A 76 8.92 9.15 -19.81
C GLY A 76 8.76 10.51 -20.51
N ILE A 77 7.65 11.21 -20.26
CA ILE A 77 7.44 12.59 -20.75
C ILE A 77 8.53 13.52 -20.18
N TYR A 78 8.85 13.38 -18.88
CA TYR A 78 9.86 14.21 -18.21
C TYR A 78 11.25 13.93 -18.76
N VAL A 79 11.60 12.66 -18.95
CA VAL A 79 12.85 12.26 -19.62
C VAL A 79 12.92 12.90 -21.01
N GLY A 80 11.84 12.83 -21.80
CA GLY A 80 11.80 13.45 -23.14
C GLY A 80 11.99 14.98 -23.13
N ARG A 81 11.48 15.67 -22.10
CA ARG A 81 11.68 17.12 -21.92
C ARG A 81 13.11 17.46 -21.51
N ILE A 82 13.68 16.72 -20.57
CA ILE A 82 15.06 16.90 -20.12
C ILE A 82 16.04 16.67 -21.27
N LEU A 83 15.82 15.62 -22.07
CA LEU A 83 16.65 15.35 -23.25
C LEU A 83 16.54 16.43 -24.33
N LYS A 84 15.48 17.25 -24.33
CA LYS A 84 15.30 18.42 -25.20
C LYS A 84 15.89 19.72 -24.62
N GLY A 85 16.36 19.70 -23.37
CA GLY A 85 17.04 20.83 -22.73
C GLY A 85 16.31 21.48 -21.55
N ASP A 86 15.11 21.01 -21.17
CA ASP A 86 14.44 21.49 -19.96
C ASP A 86 15.28 21.13 -18.72
N LYS A 87 15.43 22.06 -17.77
CA LYS A 87 16.14 21.78 -16.50
C LYS A 87 15.22 21.02 -15.54
N PRO A 88 15.67 19.92 -14.92
CA PRO A 88 14.87 19.16 -13.96
C PRO A 88 14.31 20.00 -12.80
N ALA A 89 15.05 21.01 -12.34
CA ALA A 89 14.64 21.90 -11.25
C ALA A 89 13.46 22.81 -11.61
N ASP A 90 13.19 23.01 -12.91
CA ASP A 90 12.09 23.84 -13.41
C ASP A 90 10.84 23.00 -13.74
N LEU A 91 10.92 21.67 -13.64
CA LEU A 91 9.80 20.76 -13.90
C LEU A 91 8.94 20.61 -12.64
N PRO A 92 7.60 20.73 -12.74
CA PRO A 92 6.72 20.53 -11.58
C PRO A 92 6.76 19.06 -11.13
N VAL A 93 6.54 18.80 -9.84
CA VAL A 93 6.26 17.44 -9.36
C VAL A 93 4.75 17.33 -9.24
N VAL A 94 4.14 16.47 -10.04
CA VAL A 94 2.68 16.29 -10.17
C VAL A 94 2.28 14.89 -9.71
#